data_AF-M1A875-F1
#
_entry.id   AF-M1A875-F1
#
_cell.length_a   1.000
_cell.length_b   1.000
_cell.length_c   1.000
_cell.angle_alpha   90.00
_cell.angle_beta   90.00
_cell.angle_gamma   90.00
#
_symmetry.space_group_name_H-M   'P 1'
#
loop_
_entity.id
_entity.type
_entity.pdbx_description
1 polymer ?
#
loop_
_entity_poly.entity_id
_entity_poly.type
_entity_poly.pdbx_seq_one_letter_code
_entity_poly.pdbx_strand_id
1 'polypeptide(L)' 'MGELKKLVEEGKIKYIGLSEACAATIRRAHAVHPITAVQMEWSLWTRDLEEEIVPTCR' A
#
# COMPACT_ATOMS: atom_id res chain seq x y z
N MET A 1 1.73 11.24 -0.16
CA MET A 1 2.18 10.48 -1.35
C MET A 1 3.06 11.28 -2.29
N GLY A 2 2.75 12.55 -2.62
CA GLY A 2 3.59 13.34 -3.53
C GLY A 2 5.05 13.48 -3.11
N GLU A 3 5.33 13.60 -1.82
CA GLU A 3 6.73 13.71 -1.34
C GLU A 3 7.51 12.39 -1.49
N LEU A 4 6.90 11.25 -1.13
CA LEU A 4 7.52 9.94 -1.33
C LEU A 4 7.80 9.65 -2.81
N LYS A 5 6.92 10.11 -3.73
CA LYS A 5 7.16 10.03 -5.17
C LYS A 5 8.44 10.77 -5.57
N LYS A 6 8.66 11.99 -5.08
CA LYS A 6 9.90 12.74 -5.36
C LYS A 6 11.12 11.99 -4.83
N LEU A 7 11.05 11.39 -3.65
CA LEU A 7 12.16 10.61 -3.11
C LEU A 7 12.50 9.38 -3.98
N VAL A 8 11.51 8.77 -4.64
CA VAL A 8 11.74 7.73 -5.65
C VAL A 8 12.42 8.31 -6.89
N GLU A 9 11.92 9.44 -7.40
CA GLU A 9 12.49 10.13 -8.58
C GLU A 9 13.92 10.62 -8.35
N GLU A 10 14.24 11.07 -7.13
CA GLU A 10 15.58 11.46 -6.68
C GLU A 10 16.49 10.25 -6.40
N GLY A 11 15.96 9.02 -6.45
CA GLY A 11 16.70 7.79 -6.19
C GLY A 11 17.06 7.57 -4.71
N LYS A 12 16.48 8.35 -3.79
CA LYS A 12 16.72 8.22 -2.34
C LYS A 12 16.05 6.99 -1.74
N ILE A 13 14.91 6.59 -2.29
CA ILE A 13 14.23 5.33 -1.98
C ILE A 13 13.87 4.62 -3.28
N LYS A 14 13.79 3.29 -3.26
CA LYS A 14 13.43 2.51 -4.46
C LYS A 14 11.93 2.32 -4.61
N TYR A 15 11.22 2.15 -3.48
CA TYR A 15 9.84 1.68 -3.44
C TYR A 15 9.05 2.35 -2.33
N ILE A 16 7.72 2.34 -2.46
CA ILE A 16 6.80 2.87 -1.45
C ILE A 16 5.91 1.73 -0.96
N GLY A 17 5.82 1.59 0.36
CA GLY A 17 4.88 0.68 1.03
C GLY A 17 3.88 1.45 1.89
N LEU A 18 2.74 0.83 2.17
CA LEU A 18 1.75 1.31 3.13
C LEU A 18 1.57 0.28 4.24
N SER A 19 1.16 0.73 5.43
CA SER A 19 0.87 -0.12 6.58
C SER A 19 -0.52 0.23 7.11
N GLU A 20 -1.32 -0.77 7.45
CA GLU A 20 -2.65 -0.62 8.06
C GLU A 20 -3.59 0.33 7.30
N ALA A 21 -3.48 0.31 5.96
CA ALA A 21 -4.25 1.20 5.10
C ALA A 21 -5.53 0.51 4.60
N CYS A 22 -6.67 1.19 4.73
CA CYS A 22 -7.92 0.73 4.12
C CYS A 22 -7.86 0.79 2.58
N ALA A 23 -8.73 0.04 1.92
CA ALA A 23 -8.74 -0.09 0.46
C ALA A 23 -8.89 1.26 -0.28
N ALA A 24 -9.71 2.17 0.24
CA ALA A 24 -9.86 3.52 -0.32
C ALA A 24 -8.55 4.33 -0.26
N THR A 25 -7.76 4.16 0.79
CA THR A 25 -6.45 4.82 0.91
C THR A 25 -5.42 4.18 -0.01
N ILE A 26 -5.41 2.84 -0.13
CA ILE A 26 -4.54 2.11 -1.08
C ILE A 26 -4.80 2.61 -2.51
N ARG A 27 -6.06 2.64 -2.96
CA ARG A 27 -6.44 3.11 -4.31
C ARG A 27 -5.99 4.54 -4.58
N ARG A 28 -6.26 5.47 -3.66
CA ARG A 28 -5.86 6.88 -3.80
C ARG A 28 -4.34 7.04 -3.83
N ALA A 29 -3.62 6.30 -3.00
CA ALA A 29 -2.17 6.37 -2.95
C ALA A 29 -1.53 5.80 -4.22
N HIS A 30 -2.01 4.64 -4.68
CA HIS A 30 -1.56 3.98 -5.90
C HIS A 30 -1.82 4.82 -7.16
N ALA A 31 -2.90 5.61 -7.18
CA ALA A 31 -3.18 6.57 -8.25
C ALA A 31 -2.15 7.71 -8.36
N VAL A 32 -1.41 8.03 -7.27
CA VAL A 32 -0.37 9.06 -7.27
C VAL A 32 1.00 8.49 -7.64
N HIS A 33 1.35 7.33 -7.08
CA HIS A 33 2.56 6.58 -7.37
C HIS A 33 2.36 5.10 -6.99
N PRO A 34 2.88 4.12 -7.76
CA PRO A 34 2.70 2.71 -7.47
C PRO A 34 3.10 2.33 -6.04
N ILE A 35 2.20 1.62 -5.35
CA ILE A 35 2.47 1.02 -4.03
C ILE A 35 3.00 -0.38 -4.25
N THR A 36 4.23 -0.63 -3.79
CA THR A 36 4.92 -1.91 -3.98
C THR A 36 4.48 -2.95 -2.96
N ALA A 37 4.12 -2.53 -1.74
CA ALA A 37 3.71 -3.45 -0.68
C ALA A 37 2.67 -2.80 0.24
N VAL A 38 1.74 -3.62 0.74
CA VAL A 38 0.84 -3.26 1.83
C VAL A 38 1.08 -4.24 2.97
N GLN A 39 1.40 -3.71 4.15
CA GLN A 39 1.59 -4.48 5.38
C GLN A 39 0.33 -4.41 6.23
N MET A 40 -0.21 -5.57 6.60
CA MET A 40 -1.41 -5.74 7.40
C MET A 40 -1.22 -6.92 8.37
N GLU A 41 -2.00 -6.96 9.45
CA GLU A 41 -2.15 -8.17 10.26
C GLU A 41 -2.92 -9.25 9.49
N TRP A 42 -2.25 -10.35 9.14
CA TRP A 42 -2.87 -11.53 8.55
C TRP A 42 -2.37 -12.81 9.21
N SER A 43 -3.28 -13.60 9.77
CA SER A 43 -2.94 -14.89 10.39
C SER A 43 -4.09 -15.88 10.26
N LEU A 44 -3.92 -17.09 10.80
CA LEU A 44 -5.02 -18.05 10.90
C LEU A 44 -6.17 -17.55 11.79
N TRP A 45 -5.89 -16.61 12.71
CA TRP A 45 -6.87 -16.05 13.64
C TRP A 45 -7.42 -14.68 13.20
N THR A 46 -6.75 -14.00 12.28
CA THR A 46 -7.12 -12.65 11.81
C THR A 46 -7.19 -12.66 10.29
N ARG A 47 -8.40 -12.68 9.72
CA ARG A 47 -8.64 -12.87 8.27
C ARG A 47 -9.56 -11.80 7.63
N ASP A 48 -9.92 -10.76 8.37
CA ASP A 48 -10.88 -9.73 7.91
C ASP A 48 -10.44 -9.03 6.61
N LEU A 49 -9.13 -8.92 6.39
CA LEU A 49 -8.54 -8.29 5.21
C LEU A 49 -8.78 -9.06 3.90
N GLU A 50 -9.22 -10.32 3.95
CA GLU A 50 -9.48 -11.13 2.76
C GLU A 50 -10.70 -10.66 1.96
N GLU A 51 -11.64 -9.98 2.63
CA GLU A 51 -12.85 -9.46 1.99
C GLU A 51 -12.56 -8.24 1.12
N GLU A 52 -11.72 -7.31 1.59
CA GLU A 52 -11.53 -6.02 0.93
C GLU A 52 -10.07 -5.71 0.54
N ILE A 53 -9.10 -6.01 1.39
CA ILE A 53 -7.70 -5.59 1.17
C ILE A 53 -6.99 -6.51 0.19
N VAL A 54 -7.11 -7.84 0.33
CA VAL A 54 -6.48 -8.80 -0.60
C VAL A 54 -6.97 -8.60 -2.03
N PRO A 55 -8.28 -8.47 -2.32
CA PRO A 55 -8.75 -8.17 -3.66
C PRO A 55 -8.28 -6.81 -4.17
N THR A 56 -8.12 -5.82 -3.30
CA THR A 56 -7.62 -4.48 -3.69
C THR A 56 -6.15 -4.50 -4.11
N CYS A 57 -5.35 -5.42 -3.55
CA CYS A 57 -3.91 -5.54 -3.82
C CYS A 57 -3.54 -6.52 -4.93
N ARG A 58 -4.52 -7.22 -5.54
CA ARG A 58 -4.34 -8.14 -6.68
C ARG A 58 -4.61 -7.46 -8.01
#